data_AF-A0A417YP57-F1
#
_entry.id   AF-A0A417YP57-F1
#
_cell.length_a   1.000
_cell.length_b   1.000
_cell.length_c   1.000
_cell.angle_alpha   90.00
_cell.angle_beta   90.00
_cell.angle_gamma   90.00
#
_symmetry.space_group_name_H-M   'P 1'
#
loop_
_entity.id
_entity.type
_entity.pdbx_description
1 polymer ?
#
loop_
_entity_poly.entity_id
_entity_poly.type
_entity_poly.pdbx_seq_one_letter_code
_entity_poly.pdbx_strand_id
1 'polypeptide(L)'
;MLSGSNWTAAEIGHITVEKDGFTCNCGRVGCLETIASATGIIHQVNEFIQQNPSSELSHYFQKKGEISTKDIFNFAGDHLCQQIIQRTADALGVVLANLSVVINPSVITIGGGLSKAGDAFIIAIEKPFKGMLWHG
;
A
#
# COMPACT_ATOMS: atom_id res chain seq x y z
N MET A 1 -2.54 -17.74 17.23
CA MET A 1 -1.31 -17.06 16.74
C MET A 1 -0.48 -18.09 15.99
N LEU A 2 -0.09 -17.81 14.75
CA LEU A 2 0.79 -18.66 13.95
C LEU A 2 2.18 -18.04 14.01
N SER A 3 3.16 -18.71 14.63
CA SER A 3 4.50 -18.14 14.84
C SER A 3 5.56 -18.67 13.87
N GLY A 4 5.36 -19.86 13.27
CA GLY A 4 6.37 -20.52 12.44
C GLY A 4 7.55 -21.06 13.27
N SER A 5 8.49 -21.75 12.62
CA SER A 5 9.61 -22.42 13.31
C SER A 5 10.59 -21.44 13.97
N ASN A 6 10.71 -20.23 13.42
CA ASN A 6 11.66 -19.21 13.85
C ASN A 6 10.97 -17.91 14.28
N TRP A 7 9.69 -17.95 14.65
CA TRP A 7 8.91 -16.78 15.11
C TRP A 7 8.69 -15.66 14.07
N THR A 8 8.85 -15.97 12.78
CA THR A 8 8.73 -15.03 11.65
C THR A 8 7.55 -15.33 10.72
N ALA A 9 6.58 -16.14 11.15
CA ALA A 9 5.36 -16.31 10.36
C ALA A 9 4.57 -15.00 10.27
N ALA A 10 3.80 -14.85 9.18
CA ALA A 10 2.97 -13.68 8.90
C ALA A 10 3.73 -12.35 8.65
N GLU A 11 5.01 -12.42 8.27
CA GLU A 11 5.77 -11.29 7.71
C GLU A 11 5.33 -10.94 6.27
N ILE A 12 4.03 -10.63 6.11
CA ILE A 12 3.37 -10.40 4.81
C ILE A 12 3.95 -9.18 4.07
N GLY A 13 4.54 -8.25 4.81
CA GLY A 13 5.21 -7.07 4.26
C GLY A 13 6.36 -7.44 3.33
N HIS A 14 6.94 -8.64 3.47
CA HIS A 14 8.02 -9.10 2.60
C HIS A 14 7.57 -10.06 1.49
N ILE A 15 6.27 -10.18 1.22
CA ILE A 15 5.78 -10.87 0.01
C ILE A 15 6.14 -10.01 -1.20
N THR A 16 6.74 -10.61 -2.24
CA THR A 16 7.07 -9.88 -3.47
C THR A 16 5.80 -9.64 -4.29
N VAL A 17 5.46 -8.37 -4.50
CA VAL A 17 4.32 -7.91 -5.30
C VAL A 17 4.75 -7.25 -6.62
N GLU A 18 5.97 -6.71 -6.70
CA GLU A 18 6.50 -6.06 -7.90
C GLU A 18 7.92 -6.56 -8.21
N LYS A 19 8.08 -7.47 -9.17
CA LYS A 19 9.39 -8.11 -9.46
C LYS A 19 10.52 -7.11 -9.74
N ASP A 20 10.18 -6.01 -10.38
CA ASP A 20 11.10 -4.93 -10.75
C ASP A 20 10.82 -3.63 -9.94
N GLY A 21 10.31 -3.79 -8.71
CA GLY A 21 9.94 -2.67 -7.83
C GLY A 21 11.10 -2.11 -7.00
N PHE A 22 10.77 -1.44 -5.89
CA PHE A 22 11.77 -0.84 -5.00
C PHE A 22 12.56 -1.89 -4.21
N THR A 23 13.81 -1.56 -3.89
CA THR A 23 14.64 -2.32 -2.94
C THR A 23 14.04 -2.26 -1.54
N CYS A 24 13.95 -3.42 -0.89
CA CYS A 24 13.46 -3.60 0.46
C CYS A 24 14.64 -3.69 1.44
N ASN A 25 14.44 -3.21 2.68
CA ASN A 25 15.43 -3.30 3.74
C ASN A 25 15.76 -4.76 4.15
N CYS A 26 14.90 -5.73 3.81
CA CYS A 26 15.19 -7.15 4.00
C CYS A 26 16.20 -7.71 2.96
N GLY A 27 16.66 -6.88 2.01
CA GLY A 27 17.61 -7.25 0.96
C GLY A 27 16.97 -7.79 -0.33
N ARG A 28 15.64 -7.92 -0.39
CA ARG A 28 14.91 -8.32 -1.60
C ARG A 28 14.42 -7.11 -2.40
N VAL A 29 13.82 -7.37 -3.56
CA VAL A 29 13.19 -6.37 -4.41
C VAL A 29 11.69 -6.62 -4.46
N GLY A 30 10.90 -5.55 -4.43
CA GLY A 30 9.48 -5.64 -4.71
C GLY A 30 8.59 -6.11 -3.57
N CYS A 31 9.08 -6.08 -2.33
CA CYS A 31 8.28 -6.47 -1.17
C CYS A 31 7.06 -5.56 -1.00
N LEU A 32 5.93 -6.11 -0.54
CA LEU A 32 4.69 -5.37 -0.29
C LEU A 32 4.92 -4.09 0.52
N GLU A 33 5.78 -4.13 1.55
CA GLU A 33 6.07 -2.96 2.39
C GLU A 33 6.67 -1.79 1.61
N THR A 34 7.34 -2.04 0.49
CA THR A 34 7.95 -0.96 -0.30
C THR A 34 6.92 -0.19 -1.12
N ILE A 35 5.67 -0.65 -1.12
CA ILE A 35 4.52 0.00 -1.74
C ILE A 35 3.47 0.36 -0.66
N ALA A 36 3.07 -0.61 0.17
CA ALA A 36 1.98 -0.49 1.14
C ALA A 36 2.43 -0.21 2.58
N SER A 37 3.44 0.64 2.74
CA SER A 37 3.84 1.22 4.02
C SER A 37 3.92 2.74 3.93
N ALA A 38 4.15 3.41 5.07
CA ALA A 38 4.36 4.86 5.03
C ALA A 38 5.57 5.24 4.15
N THR A 39 6.70 4.55 4.31
CA THR A 39 7.89 4.74 3.48
C THR A 39 7.63 4.35 2.03
N GLY A 40 6.88 3.27 1.80
CA GLY A 40 6.53 2.82 0.45
C GLY A 40 5.65 3.82 -0.32
N ILE A 41 4.71 4.47 0.36
CA ILE A 41 3.93 5.57 -0.22
C ILE A 41 4.85 6.74 -0.59
N ILE A 42 5.81 7.10 0.27
CA ILE A 42 6.77 8.17 -0.05
C ILE A 42 7.67 7.80 -1.24
N HIS A 43 8.05 6.53 -1.40
CA HIS A 43 8.74 6.07 -2.61
C HIS A 43 7.91 6.32 -3.87
N GLN A 44 6.62 5.97 -3.84
CA GLN A 44 5.70 6.22 -4.96
C GLN A 44 5.53 7.71 -5.26
N VAL A 45 5.47 8.57 -4.22
CA VAL A 45 5.46 10.02 -4.40
C VAL A 45 6.72 10.47 -5.15
N ASN A 46 7.89 10.06 -4.70
CA ASN A 46 9.16 10.45 -5.33
C ASN A 46 9.27 9.95 -6.78
N GLU A 47 8.70 8.78 -7.08
CA GLU A 47 8.64 8.24 -8.45
C GLU A 47 7.77 9.09 -9.38
N PHE A 48 6.58 9.51 -8.91
CA PHE A 48 5.56 10.09 -9.79
C PHE A 48 5.46 11.62 -9.73
N ILE A 49 5.95 12.28 -8.68
CA ILE A 49 5.70 13.71 -8.46
C ILE A 49 6.30 14.60 -9.57
N GLN A 50 7.51 14.26 -10.04
CA GLN A 50 8.19 14.99 -11.13
C GLN A 50 7.49 14.78 -12.48
N GLN A 51 6.81 13.65 -12.66
CA GLN A 51 6.07 13.31 -13.88
C GLN A 51 4.70 14.00 -13.92
N ASN A 52 4.25 14.57 -12.79
CA ASN A 52 2.93 15.18 -12.62
C ASN A 52 3.04 16.61 -12.09
N PRO A 53 3.72 17.54 -12.81
CA PRO A 53 4.01 18.88 -12.30
C PRO A 53 2.75 19.75 -12.08
N SER A 54 1.63 19.41 -12.71
CA SER A 54 0.35 20.13 -12.58
C SER A 54 -0.58 19.59 -11.49
N SER A 55 -0.18 18.54 -10.77
CA SER A 55 -0.98 18.00 -9.66
C SER A 55 -0.98 18.96 -8.47
N GLU A 56 -2.07 19.00 -7.70
CA GLU A 56 -2.16 19.80 -6.48
C GLU A 56 -1.09 19.36 -5.46
N LEU A 57 -0.82 18.05 -5.40
CA LEU A 57 0.23 17.50 -4.54
C LEU A 57 1.62 18.02 -4.95
N SER A 58 1.92 18.10 -6.25
CA SER A 58 3.18 18.66 -6.76
C SER A 58 3.33 20.13 -6.40
N HIS A 59 2.27 20.93 -6.54
CA HIS A 59 2.28 22.33 -6.12
C HIS A 59 2.48 22.48 -4.61
N TYR A 60 1.83 21.62 -3.82
CA TYR A 60 1.99 21.60 -2.37
C TYR A 60 3.44 21.24 -1.98
N PHE A 61 4.03 20.23 -2.63
CA PHE A 61 5.43 19.86 -2.43
C PHE A 61 6.40 20.99 -2.76
N GLN A 62 6.22 21.70 -3.88
CA GLN A 62 7.06 22.84 -4.24
C GLN A 62 7.03 23.95 -3.18
N LYS A 63 5.90 24.13 -2.48
CA LYS A 63 5.74 25.15 -1.44
C LYS A 63 6.26 24.71 -0.07
N LYS A 64 6.01 23.45 0.32
CA LYS A 64 6.34 22.93 1.66
C LYS A 64 7.73 22.28 1.74
N GLY A 65 8.22 21.72 0.64
CA GLY A 65 9.49 21.01 0.54
C GLY A 65 9.44 19.52 0.94
N GLU A 66 8.36 19.06 1.56
CA GLU A 66 8.20 17.66 1.98
C GLU A 66 6.73 17.21 1.90
N ILE A 67 6.53 15.91 1.67
CA ILE A 67 5.21 15.24 1.65
C ILE A 67 5.16 14.18 2.74
N SER A 68 4.07 14.16 3.50
CA SER A 68 3.74 13.08 4.42
C SER A 68 2.64 12.18 3.85
N THR A 69 2.49 10.97 4.38
CA THR A 69 1.36 10.08 4.02
C THR A 69 0.01 10.73 4.29
N LYS A 70 -0.09 11.54 5.36
CA LYS A 70 -1.33 12.29 5.66
C LYS A 70 -1.68 13.26 4.55
N ASP A 71 -0.68 13.90 3.93
CA ASP A 71 -0.92 14.83 2.83
C ASP A 71 -1.56 14.09 1.63
N ILE A 72 -1.13 12.86 1.33
CA ILE A 72 -1.73 12.03 0.26
C ILE A 72 -3.23 11.84 0.46
N PHE A 73 -3.66 11.56 1.69
CA PHE A 73 -5.08 11.40 1.99
C PHE A 73 -5.83 12.74 2.07
N ASN A 74 -5.19 13.82 2.49
CA ASN A 74 -5.78 15.16 2.47
C ASN A 74 -6.06 15.63 1.03
N PHE A 75 -5.19 15.26 0.08
CA PHE A 75 -5.32 15.56 -1.34
C PHE A 75 -5.93 14.38 -2.12
N ALA A 76 -6.80 13.55 -1.53
CA ALA A 76 -7.38 12.38 -2.22
C ALA A 76 -8.24 12.72 -3.47
N GLY A 77 -8.58 13.99 -3.68
CA GLY A 77 -9.20 14.46 -4.94
C GLY A 77 -8.22 14.65 -6.09
N ASP A 78 -6.93 14.78 -5.79
CA ASP A 78 -5.85 14.94 -6.77
C ASP A 78 -5.53 13.62 -7.47
N HIS A 79 -5.31 13.66 -8.79
CA HIS A 79 -5.13 12.45 -9.60
C HIS A 79 -3.87 11.67 -9.24
N LEU A 80 -2.79 12.36 -8.85
CA LEU A 80 -1.54 11.71 -8.42
C LEU A 80 -1.75 10.98 -7.09
N CYS A 81 -2.44 11.62 -6.13
CA CYS A 81 -2.82 10.97 -4.88
C CYS A 81 -3.70 9.74 -5.12
N GLN A 82 -4.70 9.84 -6.01
CA GLN A 82 -5.55 8.71 -6.37
C GLN A 82 -4.75 7.55 -6.97
N GLN A 83 -3.80 7.84 -7.85
CA GLN A 83 -2.91 6.82 -8.42
C GLN A 83 -2.09 6.10 -7.35
N ILE A 84 -1.51 6.83 -6.40
CA ILE A 84 -0.71 6.27 -5.30
C ILE A 84 -1.59 5.44 -4.35
N ILE A 85 -2.76 5.95 -3.98
CA ILE A 85 -3.73 5.23 -3.13
C ILE A 85 -4.17 3.94 -3.82
N GLN A 86 -4.47 3.99 -5.12
CA GLN A 86 -4.93 2.83 -5.87
C GLN A 86 -3.82 1.77 -6.01
N ARG A 87 -2.59 2.14 -6.39
CA ARG A 87 -1.45 1.20 -6.47
C ARG A 87 -1.19 0.51 -5.12
N THR A 88 -1.28 1.29 -4.04
CA THR A 88 -1.15 0.78 -2.67
C THR A 88 -2.26 -0.21 -2.31
N ALA A 89 -3.51 0.15 -2.62
CA ALA A 89 -4.68 -0.67 -2.35
C ALA A 89 -4.70 -1.95 -3.19
N ASP A 90 -4.27 -1.89 -4.45
CA ASP A 90 -4.17 -3.03 -5.35
C ASP A 90 -3.15 -4.04 -4.82
N ALA A 91 -1.93 -3.60 -4.52
CA ALA A 91 -0.88 -4.47 -3.99
C ALA A 91 -1.31 -5.16 -2.68
N LEU A 92 -1.91 -4.40 -1.75
CA LEU A 92 -2.40 -4.96 -0.50
C LEU A 92 -3.60 -5.89 -0.71
N GLY A 93 -4.56 -5.52 -1.55
CA GLY A 93 -5.75 -6.32 -1.88
C GLY A 93 -5.39 -7.68 -2.47
N VAL A 94 -4.43 -7.72 -3.40
CA VAL A 94 -3.88 -8.98 -3.97
C VAL A 94 -3.34 -9.88 -2.86
N VAL A 95 -2.51 -9.33 -1.98
CA VAL A 95 -1.89 -10.12 -0.91
C VAL A 95 -2.95 -10.64 0.07
N LEU A 96 -3.92 -9.80 0.45
CA LEU A 96 -5.02 -10.21 1.33
C LEU A 96 -5.90 -11.30 0.70
N ALA A 97 -6.19 -11.22 -0.60
CA ALA A 97 -6.96 -12.24 -1.31
C ALA A 97 -6.21 -13.58 -1.37
N ASN A 98 -4.89 -13.55 -1.61
CA ASN A 98 -4.09 -14.77 -1.56
C ASN A 98 -4.03 -15.36 -0.15
N LEU A 99 -3.93 -14.52 0.89
CA LEU A 99 -3.98 -14.98 2.27
C LEU A 99 -5.34 -15.59 2.63
N SER A 100 -6.45 -15.06 2.10
CA SER A 100 -7.77 -15.65 2.36
C SER A 100 -7.88 -17.08 1.82
N VAL A 101 -7.23 -17.39 0.71
CA VAL A 101 -7.12 -18.78 0.20
C VAL A 101 -6.35 -19.67 1.17
N VAL A 102 -5.28 -19.16 1.80
CA VAL A 102 -4.40 -19.96 2.67
C VAL A 102 -5.02 -20.20 4.05
N ILE A 103 -5.68 -19.20 4.64
CA ILE A 103 -6.13 -19.24 6.04
C ILE A 103 -7.64 -19.09 6.25
N ASN A 104 -8.41 -18.78 5.20
CA ASN A 104 -9.87 -18.61 5.21
C ASN A 104 -10.42 -17.86 6.46
N PRO A 105 -10.00 -16.60 6.69
CA PRO A 105 -10.38 -15.87 7.88
C PRO A 105 -11.81 -15.32 7.74
N SER A 106 -12.57 -15.31 8.84
CA SER A 106 -13.89 -14.65 8.87
C SER A 106 -13.80 -13.13 8.96
N VAL A 107 -12.67 -12.59 9.42
CA VAL A 107 -12.42 -11.15 9.59
C VAL A 107 -10.95 -10.85 9.29
N ILE A 108 -10.70 -9.75 8.56
CA ILE A 108 -9.37 -9.17 8.38
C ILE A 108 -9.37 -7.81 9.08
N THR A 109 -8.46 -7.62 10.04
CA THR A 109 -8.30 -6.34 10.76
C THR A 109 -7.08 -5.61 10.22
N ILE A 110 -7.26 -4.37 9.75
CA ILE A 110 -6.17 -3.52 9.26
C ILE A 110 -5.79 -2.51 10.33
N GLY A 111 -4.57 -2.63 10.85
CA GLY A 111 -4.00 -1.73 11.86
C GLY A 111 -2.91 -0.82 11.30
N GLY A 112 -2.19 -0.15 12.21
CA GLY A 112 -1.00 0.65 11.88
C GLY A 112 -1.29 2.10 11.46
N GLY A 113 -0.26 2.81 11.01
CA GLY A 113 -0.35 4.23 10.69
C GLY A 113 -1.30 4.54 9.52
N LEU A 114 -1.44 3.62 8.56
CA LEU A 114 -2.30 3.78 7.39
C LEU A 114 -3.78 3.54 7.68
N SER A 115 -4.13 2.76 8.70
CA SER A 115 -5.54 2.59 9.07
C SER A 115 -6.19 3.90 9.57
N LYS A 116 -5.37 4.90 9.94
CA LYS A 116 -5.84 6.26 10.28
C LYS A 116 -6.42 7.04 9.08
N ALA A 117 -6.17 6.58 7.85
CA ALA A 117 -6.82 7.11 6.66
C ALA A 117 -8.33 6.81 6.63
N GLY A 118 -8.80 5.92 7.50
CA GLY A 118 -10.21 5.60 7.69
C GLY A 118 -10.82 4.86 6.50
N ASP A 119 -12.14 4.99 6.39
CA ASP A 119 -12.97 4.18 5.47
C ASP A 119 -12.56 4.33 4.01
N ALA A 120 -12.08 5.51 3.59
CA ALA A 120 -11.67 5.75 2.20
C ALA A 120 -10.58 4.77 1.75
N PHE A 121 -9.58 4.49 2.60
CA PHE A 121 -8.52 3.55 2.27
C PHE A 121 -9.00 2.10 2.34
N ILE A 122 -9.87 1.77 3.31
CA ILE A 122 -10.47 0.43 3.40
C ILE A 122 -11.30 0.11 2.15
N ILE A 123 -12.15 1.05 1.72
CA ILE A 123 -12.96 0.93 0.50
C ILE A 123 -12.07 0.73 -0.74
N ALA A 124 -10.94 1.46 -0.82
CA ALA A 124 -9.99 1.30 -1.91
C ALA A 124 -9.41 -0.12 -1.98
N ILE A 125 -9.14 -0.76 -0.83
CA ILE A 125 -8.62 -2.14 -0.73
C ILE A 125 -9.70 -3.18 -1.04
N GLU A 126 -10.96 -2.92 -0.67
CA GLU A 126 -12.04 -3.88 -0.87
C GLU A 126 -12.23 -4.27 -2.33
N LYS A 127 -12.08 -3.32 -3.25
CA LYS A 127 -12.24 -3.56 -4.69
C LYS A 127 -11.25 -4.60 -5.24
N PRO A 128 -9.92 -4.42 -5.13
CA PRO A 128 -8.95 -5.43 -5.56
C PRO A 128 -9.05 -6.72 -4.75
N PHE A 129 -9.30 -6.65 -3.43
CA PHE A 129 -9.50 -7.84 -2.61
C PHE A 129 -10.66 -8.71 -3.13
N LYS A 130 -11.87 -8.15 -3.25
CA LYS A 130 -13.07 -8.85 -3.71
C LYS A 130 -12.93 -9.33 -5.16
N GLY A 131 -12.26 -8.55 -6.01
CA GLY A 131 -12.01 -8.91 -7.40
C GLY A 131 -11.12 -10.16 -7.58
N MET A 132 -10.35 -10.52 -6.56
CA MET A 132 -9.46 -11.69 -6.57
C MET A 132 -9.88 -12.79 -5.60
N LEU A 133 -11.04 -12.66 -4.95
CA LEU A 133 -11.55 -13.72 -4.09
C LEU A 133 -11.79 -14.99 -4.90
N TRP A 134 -11.25 -16.09 -4.41
CA TRP A 134 -11.64 -17.41 -4.88
C TRP A 134 -12.97 -17.79 -4.24
N HIS A 135 -13.90 -18.30 -5.04
CA HIS A 135 -15.29 -18.47 -4.63
C HIS A 135 -15.70 -19.92 -4.31
N GLY A 136 -14.81 -20.91 -4.44
CA GLY A 136 -15.17 -22.32 -4.32
C GLY A 136 -15.66 -22.91 -5.64
#